data_AF-A0A0L0FUP5-F1
#
_entry.id   AF-A0A0L0FUP5-F1
#
_cell.length_a   1.000
_cell.length_b   1.000
_cell.length_c   1.000
_cell.angle_alpha   90.00
_cell.angle_beta   90.00
_cell.angle_gamma   90.00
#
_symmetry.space_group_name_H-M   'P 1'
#
loop_
_entity.id
_entity.type
_entity.pdbx_description
1 polymer ?
#
loop_
_entity_poly.entity_id
_entity_poly.type
_entity_poly.pdbx_seq_one_letter_code
_entity_poly.pdbx_strand_id
1 'polypeptide(L)'
;MPMRILMWLLGEITIIATDMPEVIGFGVALQGRYLETVVAIFMVILGVLLIAEMVMSNIDAGEMAYNWVVPSVLEGSAFSGLGIVGAVVMPHNLFLQTSSAMLRNKKATNSLLKLDEIQEVDSAPASGGKSEVGNPPVGDEIEMSNCSDSREGSRADICRGTASTANIRIKASPATLKRRLWFAMLEPVVPVLFTFVMSLAIMCIAAALIYPRGQLDPSDPLYIDPTSVGLSNFPDYFQNGFMKYMWAIALLASAQAGSITTTLTGQYLMDGLVHLRIASWKRSLITRSLAIVPGVIVTSVNSSADASNAVIAVVNAVLAIMLPVFLFPLIR
;
A
#
# COMPACT_ATOMS: atom_id res chain seq x y z
N MET A 1 -21.19 -34.08 4.18
CA MET A 1 -21.20 -32.87 5.05
C MET A 1 -19.92 -32.70 5.88
N PRO A 2 -19.46 -33.65 6.73
CA PRO A 2 -18.29 -33.43 7.59
C PRO A 2 -16.94 -33.38 6.84
N MET A 3 -16.79 -34.16 5.75
CA MET A 3 -15.56 -34.19 4.94
C MET A 3 -15.26 -32.86 4.23
N ARG A 4 -16.30 -32.10 3.82
CA ARG A 4 -16.14 -30.79 3.18
C ARG A 4 -15.68 -29.73 4.19
N ILE A 5 -16.21 -29.78 5.41
CA ILE A 5 -15.82 -28.88 6.50
C ILE A 5 -14.39 -29.19 6.97
N LEU A 6 -14.01 -30.47 6.99
CA LEU A 6 -12.65 -30.89 7.33
C LEU A 6 -11.64 -30.43 6.26
N MET A 7 -11.92 -30.65 4.97
CA MET A 7 -11.07 -30.13 3.90
C MET A 7 -11.02 -28.61 3.85
N TRP A 8 -12.10 -27.94 4.21
CA TRP A 8 -12.14 -26.48 4.37
C TRP A 8 -11.24 -26.01 5.51
N LEU A 9 -11.36 -26.60 6.70
CA LEU A 9 -10.53 -26.22 7.85
C LEU A 9 -9.05 -26.53 7.58
N LEU A 10 -8.76 -27.63 6.89
CA LEU A 10 -7.40 -27.96 6.45
C LEU A 10 -6.89 -26.95 5.42
N GLY A 11 -7.72 -26.52 4.47
CA GLY A 11 -7.41 -25.50 3.47
C GLY A 11 -7.11 -24.14 4.10
N GLU A 12 -7.97 -23.68 5.00
CA GLU A 12 -7.77 -22.44 5.77
C GLU A 12 -6.48 -22.49 6.60
N ILE A 13 -6.26 -23.58 7.34
CA ILE A 13 -5.03 -23.75 8.12
C ILE A 13 -3.81 -23.79 7.21
N THR A 14 -3.90 -24.43 6.04
CA THR A 14 -2.78 -24.51 5.08
C THR A 14 -2.49 -23.15 4.47
N ILE A 15 -3.50 -22.40 4.03
CA ILE A 15 -3.36 -21.05 3.48
C ILE A 15 -2.75 -20.11 4.52
N ILE A 16 -3.25 -20.16 5.75
CA ILE A 16 -2.72 -19.39 6.89
C ILE A 16 -1.28 -19.81 7.20
N ALA A 17 -0.99 -21.11 7.16
CA ALA A 17 0.34 -21.66 7.44
C ALA A 17 1.35 -21.43 6.31
N THR A 18 0.94 -21.25 5.06
CA THR A 18 1.83 -20.81 3.96
C THR A 18 2.06 -19.31 4.01
N ASP A 19 1.03 -18.55 4.38
CA ASP A 19 1.09 -17.11 4.53
C ASP A 19 1.98 -16.66 5.70
N MET A 20 2.13 -17.47 6.77
CA MET A 20 2.92 -17.09 7.96
C MET A 20 4.44 -17.09 7.72
N PRO A 21 5.06 -18.15 7.17
CA PRO A 21 6.44 -18.13 6.71
C PRO A 21 6.69 -17.09 5.64
N GLU A 22 5.68 -16.78 4.81
CA GLU A 22 5.78 -15.75 3.78
C GLU A 22 5.74 -14.35 4.39
N VAL A 23 4.85 -14.03 5.33
CA VAL A 23 4.83 -12.74 6.04
C VAL A 23 6.09 -12.54 6.91
N ILE A 24 6.58 -13.60 7.55
CA ILE A 24 7.81 -13.56 8.37
C ILE A 24 9.05 -13.48 7.47
N GLY A 25 9.10 -14.28 6.40
CA GLY A 25 10.15 -14.27 5.40
C GLY A 25 10.21 -12.98 4.60
N PHE A 26 9.06 -12.36 4.31
CA PHE A 26 8.93 -11.05 3.68
C PHE A 26 9.30 -9.92 4.64
N GLY A 27 8.94 -10.05 5.92
CA GLY A 27 9.37 -9.15 6.98
C GLY A 27 10.91 -9.09 7.13
N VAL A 28 11.58 -10.24 6.95
CA VAL A 28 13.05 -10.33 6.89
C VAL A 28 13.59 -9.90 5.52
N ALA A 29 12.90 -10.24 4.42
CA ALA A 29 13.22 -9.80 3.08
C ALA A 29 12.90 -8.33 2.81
N LEU A 30 12.32 -7.56 3.74
CA LEU A 30 12.27 -6.09 3.66
C LEU A 30 13.67 -5.46 3.73
N GLN A 31 14.72 -6.23 4.03
CA GLN A 31 16.11 -5.86 3.72
C GLN A 31 16.47 -6.02 2.23
N GLY A 32 15.69 -6.77 1.45
CA GLY A 32 15.87 -7.07 0.02
C GLY A 32 14.71 -6.60 -0.85
N ARG A 33 14.97 -5.63 -1.74
CA ARG A 33 14.02 -5.07 -2.74
C ARG A 33 13.52 -6.07 -3.79
N TYR A 34 13.81 -7.36 -3.64
CA TYR A 34 13.65 -8.39 -4.66
C TYR A 34 12.19 -8.72 -4.95
N LEU A 35 11.35 -8.88 -3.92
CA LEU A 35 9.97 -9.35 -4.14
C LEU A 35 9.07 -8.24 -4.71
N GLU A 36 9.22 -7.00 -4.25
CA GLU A 36 8.57 -5.84 -4.86
C GLU A 36 8.97 -5.68 -6.34
N THR A 37 10.26 -5.89 -6.65
CA THR A 37 10.75 -5.86 -8.04
C THR A 37 10.14 -6.99 -8.88
N VAL A 38 10.03 -8.20 -8.35
CA VAL A 38 9.41 -9.34 -9.06
C VAL A 38 7.93 -9.08 -9.35
N VAL A 39 7.16 -8.62 -8.36
CA VAL A 39 5.74 -8.27 -8.56
C VAL A 39 5.60 -7.13 -9.56
N ALA A 40 6.43 -6.10 -9.46
CA ALA A 40 6.45 -4.99 -10.41
C ALA A 40 6.76 -5.47 -11.83
N ILE A 41 7.70 -6.40 -12.02
CA ILE A 41 8.00 -6.99 -13.33
C ILE A 41 6.76 -7.69 -13.90
N PHE A 42 6.08 -8.54 -13.15
CA PHE A 42 4.86 -9.20 -13.64
C PHE A 42 3.75 -8.21 -13.99
N MET A 43 3.58 -7.16 -13.19
CA MET A 43 2.60 -6.10 -13.46
C MET A 43 2.94 -5.28 -14.70
N VAL A 44 4.22 -4.98 -14.93
CA VAL A 44 4.67 -4.28 -16.14
C VAL A 44 4.48 -5.17 -17.37
N ILE A 45 4.79 -6.47 -17.28
CA ILE A 45 4.57 -7.41 -18.38
C ILE A 45 3.07 -7.52 -18.69
N LEU A 46 2.20 -7.71 -17.69
CA LEU A 46 0.75 -7.72 -17.90
C LEU A 46 0.29 -6.38 -18.50
N GLY A 47 0.86 -5.27 -18.01
CA GLY A 47 0.89 -3.93 -18.60
C GLY A 47 0.90 -3.90 -20.11
N VAL A 48 2.06 -4.29 -20.61
CA VAL A 48 2.38 -4.28 -22.03
C VAL A 48 1.47 -5.22 -22.80
N LEU A 49 1.14 -6.39 -22.24
CA LEU A 49 0.25 -7.35 -22.88
C LEU A 49 -1.19 -6.82 -23.02
N LEU A 50 -1.73 -6.15 -22.01
CA LEU A 50 -3.05 -5.51 -22.09
C LEU A 50 -3.09 -4.40 -23.12
N ILE A 51 -2.03 -3.59 -23.19
CA ILE A 51 -1.92 -2.55 -24.23
C ILE A 51 -1.81 -3.19 -25.62
N ALA A 52 -1.04 -4.26 -25.79
CA ALA A 52 -0.93 -4.97 -27.05
C ALA A 52 -2.28 -5.57 -27.49
N GLU A 53 -3.02 -6.18 -26.56
CA GLU A 53 -4.36 -6.72 -26.80
C GLU A 53 -5.35 -5.63 -27.21
N MET A 54 -5.30 -4.47 -26.55
CA MET A 54 -6.10 -3.29 -26.91
C MET A 54 -5.77 -2.79 -28.32
N VAL A 55 -4.51 -2.82 -28.74
CA VAL A 55 -4.15 -2.43 -30.12
C VAL A 55 -4.65 -3.47 -31.13
N MET A 56 -4.63 -4.77 -30.78
CA MET A 56 -5.10 -5.85 -31.65
C MET A 56 -6.62 -5.91 -31.80
N SER A 57 -7.39 -5.40 -30.84
CA SER A 57 -8.86 -5.42 -30.90
C SER A 57 -9.49 -4.38 -31.84
N ASN A 58 -8.69 -3.65 -32.64
CA ASN A 58 -9.15 -2.66 -33.63
C ASN A 58 -10.18 -1.66 -33.08
N ILE A 59 -9.90 -1.09 -31.91
CA ILE A 59 -10.75 -0.07 -31.29
C ILE A 59 -10.64 1.24 -32.07
N ASP A 60 -11.79 1.88 -32.33
CA ASP A 60 -11.83 3.24 -32.88
C ASP A 60 -11.30 4.24 -31.84
N ALA A 61 -10.10 4.77 -32.09
CA ALA A 61 -9.46 5.74 -31.22
C ALA A 61 -10.25 7.06 -31.12
N GLY A 62 -11.04 7.40 -32.15
CA GLY A 62 -11.90 8.58 -32.17
C GLY A 62 -13.07 8.46 -31.21
N GLU A 63 -13.77 7.33 -31.20
CA GLU A 63 -14.85 7.07 -30.23
C GLU A 63 -14.31 6.97 -28.80
N MET A 64 -13.15 6.34 -28.62
CA MET A 64 -12.48 6.28 -27.32
C MET A 64 -12.16 7.68 -26.79
N ALA A 65 -11.57 8.56 -27.62
CA ALA A 65 -11.24 9.92 -27.23
C ALA A 65 -12.49 10.77 -26.97
N TYR A 66 -13.56 10.59 -27.76
CA TYR A 66 -14.82 11.29 -27.56
C TYR A 66 -15.47 10.92 -26.22
N ASN A 67 -15.60 9.62 -25.92
CA ASN A 67 -16.19 9.14 -24.67
C ASN A 67 -15.33 9.42 -23.44
N TRP A 68 -14.04 9.70 -23.62
CA TRP A 68 -13.19 10.21 -22.54
C TRP A 68 -13.51 11.67 -22.18
N VAL A 69 -13.83 12.50 -23.17
CA VAL A 69 -14.11 13.93 -22.98
C VAL A 69 -15.56 14.19 -22.59
N VAL A 70 -16.51 13.43 -23.13
CA VAL A 70 -17.94 13.62 -22.87
C VAL A 70 -18.45 12.54 -21.92
N PRO A 71 -18.62 12.86 -20.62
CA PRO A 71 -19.15 11.89 -19.66
C PRO A 71 -20.65 11.70 -19.88
N SER A 72 -21.06 10.47 -20.23
CA SER A 72 -22.45 10.05 -20.22
C SER A 72 -22.67 8.98 -19.16
N VAL A 73 -23.71 9.12 -18.33
CA VAL A 73 -24.11 8.10 -17.37
C VAL A 73 -25.32 7.38 -17.93
N LEU A 74 -25.21 6.07 -18.13
CA LEU A 74 -26.34 5.24 -18.55
C LEU A 74 -27.23 4.91 -17.34
N GLU A 75 -28.54 4.87 -17.55
CA GLU A 75 -29.47 4.45 -16.50
C GLU A 75 -29.12 3.03 -16.01
N GLY A 76 -28.97 2.86 -14.70
CA GLY A 76 -28.58 1.58 -14.09
C GLY A 76 -27.06 1.34 -13.93
N SER A 77 -26.18 2.16 -14.52
CA SER A 77 -24.72 1.98 -14.39
C SER A 77 -24.09 2.67 -13.18
N ALA A 78 -24.88 3.40 -12.38
CA ALA A 78 -24.41 4.19 -11.25
C ALA A 78 -23.69 3.33 -10.18
N PHE A 79 -24.17 2.11 -9.93
CA PHE A 79 -23.56 1.20 -8.97
C PHE A 79 -22.16 0.75 -9.43
N SER A 80 -22.02 0.40 -10.71
CA SER A 80 -20.72 0.04 -11.31
C SER A 80 -19.76 1.24 -11.30
N GLY A 81 -20.26 2.45 -11.60
CA GLY A 81 -19.47 3.68 -11.52
C GLY A 81 -18.95 3.96 -10.11
N LEU A 82 -19.79 3.79 -9.08
CA LEU A 82 -19.38 3.90 -7.68
C LEU A 82 -18.33 2.84 -7.31
N GLY A 83 -18.51 1.61 -7.79
CA GLY A 83 -17.54 0.54 -7.64
C GLY A 83 -16.17 0.86 -8.26
N ILE A 84 -16.14 1.47 -9.45
CA ILE A 84 -14.89 1.92 -10.10
C ILE A 84 -14.20 2.99 -9.23
N VAL A 85 -14.94 3.98 -8.74
CA VAL A 85 -14.38 5.03 -7.87
C VAL A 85 -13.75 4.44 -6.61
N GLY A 86 -14.42 3.52 -5.94
CA GLY A 86 -13.91 2.87 -4.72
C GLY A 86 -12.75 1.92 -4.97
N ALA A 87 -12.73 1.25 -6.13
CA ALA A 87 -11.62 0.39 -6.53
C ALA A 87 -10.35 1.21 -6.86
N VAL A 88 -10.50 2.37 -7.50
CA VAL A 88 -9.37 3.24 -7.87
C VAL A 88 -8.81 3.98 -6.66
N VAL A 89 -9.68 4.52 -5.80
CA VAL A 89 -9.24 5.33 -4.66
C VAL A 89 -9.32 4.53 -3.37
N MET A 90 -8.21 3.87 -3.03
CA MET A 90 -8.08 3.10 -1.81
C MET A 90 -7.57 3.96 -0.63
N PRO A 91 -8.37 4.17 0.44
CA PRO A 91 -8.00 5.07 1.54
C PRO A 91 -6.75 4.60 2.29
N HIS A 92 -6.52 3.29 2.39
CA HIS A 92 -5.36 2.73 3.07
C HIS A 92 -4.03 3.12 2.40
N ASN A 93 -4.00 3.20 1.06
CA ASN A 93 -2.79 3.59 0.33
C ASN A 93 -2.37 5.03 0.65
N LEU A 94 -3.33 5.92 0.91
CA LEU A 94 -3.07 7.29 1.29
C LEU A 94 -2.35 7.39 2.65
N PHE A 95 -2.77 6.59 3.64
CA PHE A 95 -2.10 6.53 4.94
C PHE A 95 -0.70 5.90 4.86
N LEU A 96 -0.52 4.87 4.03
CA LEU A 96 0.77 4.22 3.80
C LEU A 96 1.79 5.18 3.15
N GLN A 97 1.37 5.90 2.11
CA GLN A 97 2.24 6.85 1.41
C GLN A 97 2.66 8.00 2.34
N THR A 98 1.71 8.52 3.12
CA THR A 98 1.99 9.60 4.09
C THR A 98 2.98 9.14 5.17
N SER A 99 2.74 7.97 5.78
CA SER A 99 3.61 7.44 6.84
C SER A 99 5.00 7.04 6.34
N SER A 100 5.11 6.42 5.17
CA SER A 100 6.40 6.07 4.56
C SER A 100 7.23 7.31 4.20
N ALA A 101 6.62 8.37 3.66
CA ALA A 101 7.29 9.64 3.42
C ALA A 101 7.83 10.27 4.71
N MET A 102 7.06 10.22 5.81
CA MET A 102 7.51 10.70 7.11
C MET A 102 8.69 9.89 7.67
N LEU A 103 8.66 8.55 7.55
CA LEU A 103 9.74 7.67 7.99
C LEU A 103 11.04 7.91 7.21
N ARG A 104 10.95 8.10 5.89
CA ARG A 104 12.10 8.44 5.04
C ARG A 104 12.73 9.77 5.46
N ASN A 105 11.92 10.78 5.77
CA ASN A 105 12.42 12.06 6.27
C ASN A 105 13.10 11.90 7.64
N LYS A 106 12.48 11.18 8.58
CA LYS A 106 13.08 10.91 9.90
C LYS A 106 14.41 10.17 9.79
N LYS A 107 14.49 9.14 8.93
CA LYS A 107 15.72 8.38 8.68
C LYS A 107 16.81 9.28 8.08
N ALA A 108 16.47 10.09 7.07
CA ALA A 108 17.42 11.03 6.46
C ALA A 108 17.93 12.08 7.47
N THR A 109 17.08 12.57 8.36
CA THR A 109 17.49 13.51 9.43
C THR A 109 18.43 12.83 10.43
N ASN A 110 18.12 11.61 10.87
CA ASN A 110 19.00 10.85 11.77
C ASN A 110 20.35 10.51 11.15
N SER A 111 20.39 10.24 9.84
CA SER A 111 21.64 10.01 9.11
C SER A 111 22.52 11.25 9.08
N LEU A 112 21.94 12.44 8.91
CA LEU A 112 22.69 13.70 8.95
C LEU A 112 23.24 13.99 10.35
N LEU A 113 22.44 13.75 11.40
CA LEU A 113 22.90 13.88 12.79
C LEU A 113 24.11 13.01 13.09
N LYS A 114 24.13 11.77 12.61
CA LYS A 114 25.29 10.88 12.79
C LYS A 114 26.53 11.38 12.05
N LEU A 115 26.36 12.05 10.90
CA LEU A 115 27.49 12.59 10.15
C LEU A 115 28.05 13.84 10.82
N ASP A 116 27.20 14.72 11.36
CA ASP A 116 27.63 15.86 12.17
C ASP A 116 28.34 15.38 13.45
N GLU A 117 27.82 14.36 14.13
CA GLU A 117 28.45 13.76 15.32
C GLU A 117 29.83 13.13 14.99
N ILE A 118 29.97 12.47 13.84
CA ILE A 118 31.26 11.93 13.38
C ILE A 118 32.23 13.07 13.02
N GLN A 119 31.74 14.16 12.43
CA GLN A 119 32.55 15.30 12.04
C GLN A 119 32.99 16.16 13.24
N GLU A 120 32.19 16.20 14.31
CA GLU A 120 32.54 16.83 15.59
C GLU A 120 33.57 16.00 16.38
N VAL A 121 33.55 14.67 16.25
CA VAL A 121 34.57 13.78 16.86
C VAL A 121 35.93 13.87 16.15
N ASP A 122 35.96 14.02 14.82
CA ASP A 122 37.21 14.14 14.06
C ASP A 122 37.84 15.55 14.09
N SER A 123 37.13 16.56 14.61
CA SER A 123 37.60 17.95 14.66
C SER A 123 38.09 18.40 16.04
N ALA A 124 38.10 17.52 17.05
CA ALA A 124 38.71 17.80 18.34
C ALA A 124 40.26 17.85 18.23
N PRO A 125 40.92 19.01 18.42
CA PRO A 125 42.37 19.08 18.33
C PRO A 125 43.00 18.56 19.62
N ALA A 126 43.92 17.60 19.48
CA ALA A 126 44.87 17.26 20.52
C ALA A 126 46.02 18.29 20.53
N SER A 127 45.95 19.34 21.35
CA SER A 127 47.09 20.00 22.01
C SER A 127 46.69 21.27 22.75
N GLY A 128 47.26 21.50 23.93
CA GLY A 128 46.90 22.59 24.85
C GLY A 128 47.55 23.95 24.59
N GLY A 129 47.23 24.90 25.49
CA GLY A 129 47.92 26.19 25.66
C GLY A 129 47.01 27.43 25.61
N LYS A 130 46.75 28.00 26.81
CA LYS A 130 46.48 29.41 27.18
C LYS A 130 45.84 30.39 26.16
N SER A 131 44.74 31.05 26.53
CA SER A 131 44.65 32.52 26.79
C SER A 131 43.18 33.01 26.83
N GLU A 132 42.73 33.34 28.04
CA GLU A 132 41.88 34.46 28.49
C GLU A 132 40.92 35.29 27.60
N VAL A 133 39.74 35.56 28.20
CA VAL A 133 38.93 36.81 28.22
C VAL A 133 37.60 36.83 27.43
N GLY A 134 36.49 36.90 28.19
CA GLY A 134 35.21 37.49 27.76
C GLY A 134 33.95 36.78 28.30
N ASN A 135 33.49 37.13 29.50
CA ASN A 135 32.22 36.67 30.09
C ASN A 135 31.20 37.86 30.16
N PRO A 136 29.90 37.67 30.51
CA PRO A 136 28.72 37.97 29.68
C PRO A 136 27.78 39.06 30.29
N PRO A 137 26.54 39.26 29.80
CA PRO A 137 25.40 39.61 30.67
C PRO A 137 24.31 38.52 30.59
N VAL A 138 23.94 37.81 31.67
CA VAL A 138 23.14 38.19 32.87
C VAL A 138 21.62 38.13 32.64
N GLY A 139 20.97 37.27 33.45
CA GLY A 139 19.53 37.20 33.78
C GLY A 139 18.79 36.02 33.13
N ASP A 140 18.15 35.06 33.81
CA ASP A 140 17.77 34.91 35.23
C ASP A 140 17.70 33.41 35.61
N GLU A 141 17.78 33.17 36.92
CA GLU A 141 17.91 31.92 37.68
C GLU A 141 16.86 30.83 37.37
N ILE A 142 17.20 29.56 37.64
CA ILE A 142 16.54 28.69 38.64
C ILE A 142 17.39 27.42 38.88
N GLU A 143 17.90 27.37 40.12
CA GLU A 143 18.21 26.25 41.03
C GLU A 143 18.96 24.98 40.56
N MET A 144 20.16 24.85 41.14
CA MET A 144 21.01 23.67 41.20
C MET A 144 20.82 23.03 42.59
N SER A 145 20.19 21.86 42.67
CA SER A 145 20.19 21.05 43.89
C SER A 145 21.42 20.15 43.92
N ASN A 146 22.31 20.45 44.86
CA ASN A 146 23.48 19.65 45.21
C ASN A 146 23.05 18.32 45.84
N CYS A 147 23.78 17.24 45.50
CA CYS A 147 24.01 16.17 46.46
C CYS A 147 25.47 15.74 46.35
N SER A 148 26.23 16.07 47.39
CA SER A 148 27.62 15.74 47.59
C SER A 148 27.76 14.47 48.44
N ASP A 149 28.73 13.64 48.05
CA ASP A 149 29.63 12.86 48.89
C ASP A 149 29.13 11.52 49.49
N SER A 150 29.76 10.41 49.05
CA SER A 150 30.41 9.43 49.93
C SER A 150 31.21 8.39 49.14
N ARG A 151 32.42 8.17 49.63
CA ARG A 151 33.51 7.28 49.20
C ARG A 151 33.13 5.79 49.25
N GLU A 152 33.56 4.99 48.28
CA GLU A 152 34.33 3.74 48.48
C GLU A 152 34.79 3.16 47.12
N GLY A 153 36.04 2.73 47.01
CA GLY A 153 36.65 2.27 45.76
C GLY A 153 36.38 0.79 45.44
N SER A 154 36.27 0.47 44.15
CA SER A 154 36.93 -0.66 43.44
C SER A 154 36.13 -1.07 42.18
N ARG A 155 36.85 -1.17 41.05
CA ARG A 155 36.54 -1.86 39.78
C ARG A 155 35.54 -1.24 38.77
N ALA A 156 36.15 -0.66 37.72
CA ALA A 156 35.85 -0.85 36.30
C ALA A 156 34.48 -0.41 35.74
N ASP A 157 34.46 0.80 35.20
CA ASP A 157 34.00 1.15 33.85
C ASP A 157 32.77 0.42 33.28
N ILE A 158 31.59 0.84 33.73
CA ILE A 158 30.38 0.88 32.88
C ILE A 158 29.70 2.23 33.11
N CYS A 159 30.37 3.32 32.69
CA CYS A 159 29.66 4.55 32.35
C CYS A 159 28.90 4.32 31.05
N ARG A 160 27.76 3.62 31.12
CA ARG A 160 26.68 3.84 30.15
C ARG A 160 26.21 5.26 30.38
N GLY A 161 26.83 6.21 29.67
CA GLY A 161 26.32 7.56 29.54
C GLY A 161 24.86 7.47 29.11
N THR A 162 23.97 7.79 30.05
CA THR A 162 22.65 8.31 29.76
C THR A 162 22.86 9.61 29.02
N ALA A 163 23.13 9.51 27.71
CA ALA A 163 22.97 10.62 26.80
C ALA A 163 21.48 10.97 26.87
N SER A 164 21.19 11.98 27.68
CA SER A 164 19.99 12.77 27.64
C SER A 164 19.64 12.96 26.16
N THR A 165 18.53 12.37 25.74
CA THR A 165 17.93 12.63 24.43
C THR A 165 17.34 14.02 24.50
N ALA A 166 18.22 15.03 24.52
CA ALA A 166 17.87 16.40 24.24
C ALA A 166 17.19 16.37 22.87
N ASN A 167 15.91 16.74 22.83
CA ASN A 167 15.14 16.90 21.61
C ASN A 167 15.79 18.02 20.77
N ILE A 168 16.84 17.71 20.02
CA ILE A 168 17.42 18.61 19.03
C ILE A 168 16.42 18.66 17.89
N ARG A 169 15.49 19.62 17.97
CA ARG A 169 14.54 19.90 16.90
C ARG A 169 15.28 20.68 15.82
N ILE A 170 16.00 19.95 14.95
CA ILE A 170 16.64 20.55 13.78
C ILE A 170 15.54 21.18 12.93
N LYS A 171 15.50 22.51 12.85
CA LYS A 171 14.76 23.21 11.80
C LYS A 171 15.47 22.88 10.48
N ALA A 172 15.01 21.83 9.80
CA ALA A 172 15.44 21.56 8.43
C ALA A 172 15.24 22.84 7.60
N SER A 173 16.27 23.23 6.84
CA SER A 173 16.17 24.37 5.93
C SER A 173 14.90 24.23 5.08
N PRO A 174 14.04 25.28 5.02
CA PRO A 174 12.73 25.19 4.37
C PRO A 174 12.85 24.80 2.89
N ALA A 175 13.96 25.16 2.24
CA ALA A 175 14.25 24.79 0.85
C ALA A 175 14.50 23.28 0.68
N THR A 176 15.25 22.66 1.59
CA THR A 176 15.55 21.21 1.55
C THR A 176 14.31 20.37 1.88
N LEU A 177 13.48 20.84 2.80
CA LEU A 177 12.20 20.18 3.13
C LEU A 177 11.24 20.22 1.94
N LYS A 178 11.09 21.40 1.29
CA LYS A 178 10.25 21.55 0.09
C LYS A 178 10.70 20.62 -1.03
N ARG A 179 12.01 20.51 -1.28
CA ARG A 179 12.55 19.62 -2.31
C ARG A 179 12.29 18.14 -2.01
N ARG A 180 12.47 17.72 -0.75
CA ARG A 180 12.17 16.33 -0.32
C ARG A 180 10.69 16.00 -0.45
N LEU A 181 9.81 16.92 -0.05
CA LEU A 181 8.37 16.75 -0.18
C LEU A 181 7.97 16.64 -1.65
N TRP A 182 8.53 17.48 -2.52
CA TRP A 182 8.23 17.46 -3.95
C TRP A 182 8.59 16.12 -4.60
N PHE A 183 9.76 15.56 -4.28
CA PHE A 183 10.12 14.21 -4.75
C PHE A 183 9.22 13.11 -4.18
N ALA A 184 8.83 13.21 -2.91
CA ALA A 184 7.89 12.27 -2.32
C ALA A 184 6.49 12.33 -2.98
N MET A 185 6.06 13.52 -3.42
CA MET A 185 4.81 13.66 -4.18
C MET A 185 4.92 13.16 -5.62
N LEU A 186 6.11 13.22 -6.23
CA LEU A 186 6.32 12.76 -7.60
C LEU A 186 6.49 11.23 -7.70
N GLU A 187 6.97 10.58 -6.63
CA GLU A 187 7.18 9.13 -6.56
C GLU A 187 5.95 8.29 -7.02
N PRO A 188 4.71 8.56 -6.56
CA PRO A 188 3.54 7.79 -6.98
C PRO A 188 3.01 8.16 -8.38
N VAL A 189 3.47 9.24 -9.01
CA VAL A 189 2.89 9.72 -10.28
C VAL A 189 3.06 8.69 -11.40
N VAL A 190 4.25 8.10 -11.52
CA VAL A 190 4.54 7.12 -12.59
C VAL A 190 3.73 5.83 -12.41
N PRO A 191 3.71 5.18 -11.23
CA PRO A 191 2.86 4.01 -11.01
C PRO A 191 1.37 4.28 -11.21
N VAL A 192 0.86 5.42 -10.72
CA VAL A 192 -0.56 5.77 -10.87
C VAL A 192 -0.93 5.98 -12.34
N LEU A 193 -0.09 6.70 -13.10
CA LEU A 193 -0.28 6.87 -14.54
C LEU A 193 -0.26 5.52 -15.27
N PHE A 194 0.65 4.62 -14.90
CA PHE A 194 0.71 3.29 -15.47
C PHE A 194 -0.56 2.47 -15.17
N THR A 195 -1.05 2.49 -13.92
CA THR A 195 -2.31 1.82 -13.56
C THR A 195 -3.52 2.43 -14.25
N PHE A 196 -3.49 3.74 -14.52
CA PHE A 196 -4.54 4.41 -15.28
C PHE A 196 -4.61 3.88 -16.72
N VAL A 197 -3.45 3.76 -17.40
CA VAL A 197 -3.39 3.18 -18.75
C VAL A 197 -3.88 1.72 -18.76
N MET A 198 -3.56 0.97 -17.71
CA MET A 198 -4.05 -0.40 -17.52
C MET A 198 -5.56 -0.49 -17.38
N SER A 199 -6.14 0.35 -16.51
CA SER A 199 -7.60 0.43 -16.34
C SER A 199 -8.28 0.85 -17.63
N LEU A 200 -7.70 1.79 -18.39
CA LEU A 200 -8.21 2.18 -19.70
C LEU A 200 -8.17 0.99 -20.69
N ALA A 201 -7.04 0.28 -20.78
CA ALA A 201 -6.91 -0.87 -21.67
C ALA A 201 -7.93 -1.97 -21.35
N ILE A 202 -8.12 -2.32 -20.07
CA ILE A 202 -9.12 -3.31 -19.62
C ILE A 202 -10.53 -2.87 -20.03
N MET A 203 -10.88 -1.60 -19.81
CA MET A 203 -12.19 -1.06 -20.18
C MET A 203 -12.41 -1.06 -21.69
N CYS A 204 -11.41 -0.68 -22.48
CA CYS A 204 -11.48 -0.69 -23.94
C CYS A 204 -11.61 -2.11 -24.50
N ILE A 205 -10.88 -3.08 -23.96
CA ILE A 205 -11.02 -4.50 -24.33
C ILE A 205 -12.43 -5.01 -23.98
N ALA A 206 -12.97 -4.65 -22.81
CA ALA A 206 -14.33 -5.01 -22.43
C ALA A 206 -15.36 -4.41 -23.39
N ALA A 207 -15.20 -3.14 -23.76
CA ALA A 207 -16.06 -2.47 -24.73
C ALA A 207 -15.98 -3.08 -26.13
N ALA A 208 -14.81 -3.55 -26.58
CA ALA A 208 -14.67 -4.16 -27.90
C ALA A 208 -15.18 -5.61 -27.96
N LEU A 209 -14.90 -6.41 -26.93
CA LEU A 209 -15.10 -7.87 -26.97
C LEU A 209 -16.37 -8.36 -26.28
N ILE A 210 -16.89 -7.60 -25.31
CA ILE A 210 -18.04 -8.02 -24.48
C ILE A 210 -19.28 -7.19 -24.84
N TYR A 211 -19.15 -5.87 -24.97
CA TYR A 211 -20.30 -4.98 -25.19
C TYR A 211 -21.15 -5.34 -26.42
N PRO A 212 -20.59 -5.65 -27.62
CA PRO A 212 -21.40 -6.04 -28.78
C PRO A 212 -22.15 -7.36 -28.58
N ARG A 213 -21.53 -8.30 -27.84
CA ARG A 213 -22.10 -9.63 -27.55
C ARG A 213 -23.21 -9.56 -26.49
N GLY A 214 -23.15 -8.57 -25.61
CA GLY A 214 -24.19 -8.31 -24.62
C GLY A 214 -25.45 -7.64 -25.19
N GLN A 215 -25.42 -7.18 -26.45
CA GLN A 215 -26.58 -6.64 -27.15
C GLN A 215 -27.32 -7.68 -28.00
N LEU A 216 -26.76 -8.89 -28.12
CA LEU A 216 -27.40 -9.99 -28.84
C LEU A 216 -28.65 -10.48 -28.09
N ASP A 217 -29.55 -11.15 -28.81
CA ASP A 217 -30.71 -11.79 -28.19
C ASP A 217 -30.24 -12.91 -27.24
N PRO A 218 -30.81 -13.07 -26.03
CA PRO A 218 -30.37 -14.12 -25.09
C PRO A 218 -30.47 -15.56 -25.61
N SER A 219 -31.14 -15.77 -26.75
CA SER A 219 -31.23 -17.05 -27.45
C SER A 219 -30.01 -17.35 -28.34
N ASP A 220 -29.17 -16.36 -28.63
CA ASP A 220 -27.98 -16.49 -29.48
C ASP A 220 -26.85 -17.22 -28.71
N PRO A 221 -26.21 -18.27 -29.27
CA PRO A 221 -25.06 -18.93 -28.64
C PRO A 221 -23.85 -18.02 -28.40
N LEU A 222 -23.77 -16.85 -29.05
CA LEU A 222 -22.72 -15.85 -28.85
C LEU A 222 -23.08 -14.80 -27.77
N TYR A 223 -24.30 -14.84 -27.22
CA TYR A 223 -24.74 -13.92 -26.17
C TYR A 223 -23.89 -14.04 -24.90
N ILE A 224 -23.51 -12.90 -24.34
CA ILE A 224 -22.82 -12.82 -23.05
C ILE A 224 -23.68 -11.96 -22.14
N ASP A 225 -24.07 -12.51 -20.98
CA ASP A 225 -24.71 -11.72 -19.93
C ASP A 225 -23.68 -10.74 -19.33
N PRO A 226 -23.83 -9.42 -19.54
CA PRO A 226 -22.87 -8.43 -19.06
C PRO A 226 -22.74 -8.41 -17.53
N THR A 227 -23.76 -8.89 -16.80
CA THR A 227 -23.77 -8.92 -15.34
C THR A 227 -22.99 -10.11 -14.77
N SER A 228 -22.78 -11.16 -15.57
CA SER A 228 -22.03 -12.36 -15.20
C SER A 228 -20.52 -12.19 -15.38
N VAL A 229 -20.09 -11.17 -16.13
CA VAL A 229 -18.68 -10.93 -16.39
C VAL A 229 -18.02 -10.34 -15.15
N GLY A 230 -17.06 -11.08 -14.62
CA GLY A 230 -16.25 -10.66 -13.48
C GLY A 230 -14.81 -11.13 -13.59
N LEU A 231 -14.11 -11.08 -12.47
CA LEU A 231 -12.66 -11.28 -12.41
C LEU A 231 -12.21 -12.66 -12.90
N SER A 232 -13.05 -13.68 -12.72
CA SER A 232 -12.75 -15.08 -13.10
C SER A 232 -12.90 -15.36 -14.59
N ASN A 233 -13.89 -14.73 -15.23
CA ASN A 233 -14.30 -15.07 -16.61
C ASN A 233 -13.75 -14.06 -17.63
N PHE A 234 -13.37 -12.86 -17.18
CA PHE A 234 -12.81 -11.82 -18.05
C PHE A 234 -11.65 -12.31 -18.95
N PRO A 235 -10.70 -13.13 -18.46
CA PRO A 235 -9.59 -13.58 -19.29
C PRO A 235 -9.99 -14.51 -20.42
N ASP A 236 -11.17 -15.13 -20.34
CA ASP A 236 -11.63 -16.05 -21.38
C ASP A 236 -11.95 -15.34 -22.69
N TYR A 237 -12.16 -14.03 -22.65
CA TYR A 237 -12.46 -13.22 -23.82
C TYR A 237 -11.22 -12.69 -24.53
N PHE A 238 -10.02 -12.82 -23.96
CA PHE A 238 -8.79 -12.44 -24.64
C PHE A 238 -8.56 -13.31 -25.88
N GLN A 239 -8.06 -12.70 -26.96
CA GLN A 239 -7.70 -13.39 -28.20
C GLN A 239 -6.48 -14.29 -27.98
N ASN A 240 -5.56 -13.88 -27.09
CA ASN A 240 -4.34 -14.59 -26.78
C ASN A 240 -4.48 -15.54 -25.57
N GLY A 241 -4.32 -16.85 -25.80
CA GLY A 241 -4.38 -17.85 -24.72
C GLY A 241 -3.32 -17.67 -23.62
N PHE A 242 -2.14 -17.13 -23.96
CA PHE A 242 -1.08 -16.81 -22.98
C PHE A 242 -1.52 -15.76 -21.94
N MET A 243 -2.40 -14.84 -22.34
CA MET A 243 -2.86 -13.74 -21.51
C MET A 243 -3.66 -14.22 -20.30
N LYS A 244 -4.35 -15.37 -20.41
CA LYS A 244 -5.07 -16.00 -19.31
C LYS A 244 -4.15 -16.37 -18.15
N TYR A 245 -2.99 -16.95 -18.47
CA TYR A 245 -1.99 -17.32 -17.47
C TYR A 245 -1.34 -16.09 -16.85
N MET A 246 -1.01 -15.09 -17.67
CA MET A 246 -0.43 -13.83 -17.17
C MET A 246 -1.40 -13.06 -16.28
N TRP A 247 -2.70 -13.06 -16.60
CA TRP A 247 -3.74 -12.50 -15.74
C TRP A 247 -3.79 -13.19 -14.39
N ALA A 248 -3.80 -14.53 -14.37
CA ALA A 248 -3.81 -15.29 -13.12
C ALA A 248 -2.58 -15.01 -12.25
N ILE A 249 -1.38 -14.98 -12.84
CA ILE A 249 -0.13 -14.67 -12.13
C ILE A 249 -0.15 -13.23 -11.59
N ALA A 250 -0.63 -12.27 -12.38
CA ALA A 250 -0.73 -10.88 -11.96
C ALA A 250 -1.76 -10.69 -10.85
N LEU A 251 -2.92 -11.34 -10.92
CA LEU A 251 -3.91 -11.31 -9.83
C LEU A 251 -3.33 -11.88 -8.54
N LEU A 252 -2.60 -12.99 -8.62
CA LEU A 252 -1.90 -13.56 -7.48
C LEU A 252 -0.86 -12.59 -6.91
N ALA A 253 -0.04 -11.98 -7.77
CA ALA A 253 0.96 -11.00 -7.38
C ALA A 253 0.33 -9.74 -6.76
N SER A 254 -0.82 -9.29 -7.28
CA SER A 254 -1.60 -8.17 -6.72
C SER A 254 -2.13 -8.47 -5.33
N ALA A 255 -2.66 -9.69 -5.12
CA ALA A 255 -3.19 -10.10 -3.83
C ALA A 255 -2.10 -10.09 -2.74
N GLN A 256 -0.89 -10.55 -3.11
CA GLN A 256 0.26 -10.53 -2.20
C GLN A 256 0.70 -9.10 -1.85
N ALA A 257 0.85 -8.24 -2.86
CA ALA A 257 1.18 -6.83 -2.63
C ALA A 257 0.15 -6.12 -1.74
N GLY A 258 -1.15 -6.33 -1.99
CA GLY A 258 -2.25 -5.76 -1.22
C GLY A 258 -2.28 -6.20 0.24
N SER A 259 -1.89 -7.44 0.53
CA SER A 259 -1.84 -7.91 1.89
C SER A 259 -0.71 -7.27 2.71
N ILE A 260 0.42 -6.97 2.08
CA ILE A 260 1.56 -6.30 2.74
C ILE A 260 1.20 -4.86 3.04
N THR A 261 0.64 -4.13 2.07
CA THR A 261 0.22 -2.75 2.28
C THR A 261 -0.87 -2.65 3.35
N THR A 262 -1.80 -3.61 3.41
CA THR A 262 -2.87 -3.62 4.44
C THR A 262 -2.31 -3.83 5.85
N THR A 263 -1.35 -4.74 6.03
CA THR A 263 -0.74 -4.99 7.35
C THR A 263 0.08 -3.80 7.85
N LEU A 264 0.86 -3.17 6.95
CA LEU A 264 1.64 -1.96 7.25
C LEU A 264 0.76 -0.75 7.54
N THR A 265 -0.21 -0.46 6.66
CA THR A 265 -1.15 0.65 6.86
C THR A 265 -1.89 0.48 8.16
N GLY A 266 -2.35 -0.74 8.40
CA GLY A 266 -3.03 -1.05 9.61
C GLY A 266 -2.16 -0.74 10.84
N GLN A 267 -0.86 -1.07 10.80
CA GLN A 267 0.04 -0.82 11.93
C GLN A 267 0.13 0.66 12.24
N TYR A 268 0.29 1.49 11.22
CA TYR A 268 0.30 2.95 11.37
C TYR A 268 -1.03 3.50 11.88
N LEU A 269 -2.16 2.96 11.43
CA LEU A 269 -3.48 3.37 11.88
C LEU A 269 -3.72 3.00 13.35
N MET A 270 -3.31 1.80 13.77
CA MET A 270 -3.45 1.33 15.16
C MET A 270 -2.52 2.09 16.11
N ASP A 271 -1.27 2.36 15.70
CA ASP A 271 -0.34 3.17 16.48
C ASP A 271 -0.79 4.64 16.58
N GLY A 272 -1.39 5.19 15.52
CA GLY A 272 -1.81 6.58 15.42
C GLY A 272 -3.16 6.90 16.06
N LEU A 273 -4.18 6.06 15.87
CA LEU A 273 -5.55 6.33 16.31
C LEU A 273 -5.93 5.64 17.63
N VAL A 274 -5.51 4.39 17.83
CA VAL A 274 -5.99 3.54 18.95
C VAL A 274 -4.88 3.26 19.98
N HIS A 275 -3.62 3.61 19.66
CA HIS A 275 -2.41 3.33 20.45
C HIS A 275 -2.29 1.87 20.93
N LEU A 276 -2.85 0.91 20.17
CA LEU A 276 -2.80 -0.52 20.47
C LEU A 276 -1.63 -1.18 19.73
N ARG A 277 -0.66 -1.70 20.50
CA ARG A 277 0.49 -2.43 19.96
C ARG A 277 0.23 -3.94 19.95
N ILE A 278 -0.29 -4.42 18.83
CA ILE A 278 -0.47 -5.84 18.55
C ILE A 278 0.67 -6.31 17.64
N ALA A 279 1.20 -7.51 17.88
CA ALA A 279 2.20 -8.10 16.99
C ALA A 279 1.65 -8.27 15.56
N SER A 280 2.46 -7.97 14.54
CA SER A 280 2.04 -7.93 13.13
C SER A 280 1.42 -9.25 12.65
N TRP A 281 1.87 -10.39 13.16
CA TRP A 281 1.33 -11.71 12.80
C TRP A 281 -0.09 -11.94 13.33
N LYS A 282 -0.36 -11.67 14.61
CA LYS A 282 -1.71 -11.81 15.20
C LYS A 282 -2.71 -10.92 14.47
N ARG A 283 -2.26 -9.70 14.16
CA ARG A 283 -3.06 -8.72 13.47
C ARG A 283 -3.36 -9.14 12.03
N SER A 284 -2.35 -9.61 11.29
CA SER A 284 -2.51 -10.12 9.92
C SER A 284 -3.51 -11.27 9.87
N LEU A 285 -3.44 -12.20 10.82
CA LEU A 285 -4.39 -13.31 10.95
C LEU A 285 -5.83 -12.82 11.13
N ILE A 286 -6.06 -11.91 12.09
CA ILE A 286 -7.41 -11.40 12.36
C ILE A 286 -7.98 -10.71 11.11
N THR A 287 -7.20 -9.84 10.47
CA THR A 287 -7.66 -9.11 9.28
C THR A 287 -7.87 -10.01 8.06
N ARG A 288 -7.05 -11.05 7.89
CA ARG A 288 -7.21 -12.02 6.78
C ARG A 288 -8.38 -12.96 7.03
N SER A 289 -8.56 -13.46 8.25
CA SER A 289 -9.74 -14.27 8.58
C SER A 289 -11.03 -13.49 8.38
N LEU A 290 -11.09 -12.22 8.79
CA LEU A 290 -12.26 -11.36 8.55
C LEU A 290 -12.51 -11.07 7.06
N ALA A 291 -11.46 -11.05 6.23
CA ALA A 291 -11.58 -10.83 4.79
C ALA A 291 -11.99 -12.10 4.02
N ILE A 292 -11.43 -13.26 4.37
CA ILE A 292 -11.62 -14.53 3.66
C ILE A 292 -12.95 -15.18 4.03
N VAL A 293 -13.31 -15.18 5.31
CA VAL A 293 -14.50 -15.90 5.81
C VAL A 293 -15.79 -15.50 5.08
N PRO A 294 -16.13 -14.21 4.89
CA PRO A 294 -17.34 -13.83 4.16
C PRO A 294 -17.33 -14.29 2.70
N GLY A 295 -16.18 -14.16 2.02
CA GLY A 295 -16.03 -14.60 0.63
C GLY A 295 -16.23 -16.11 0.49
N VAL A 296 -15.61 -16.90 1.37
CA VAL A 296 -15.74 -18.36 1.36
C VAL A 296 -17.16 -18.80 1.69
N ILE A 297 -17.83 -18.17 2.66
CA ILE A 297 -19.24 -18.46 2.96
C ILE A 297 -20.08 -18.27 1.71
N VAL A 298 -19.93 -17.15 1.01
CA VAL A 298 -20.70 -16.84 -0.21
C VAL A 298 -20.44 -17.88 -1.30
N THR A 299 -19.18 -18.22 -1.58
CA THR A 299 -18.83 -19.23 -2.59
C THR A 299 -19.27 -20.65 -2.18
N SER A 300 -19.33 -20.95 -0.89
CA SER A 300 -19.72 -22.28 -0.40
C SER A 300 -21.22 -22.53 -0.44
N VAL A 301 -22.03 -21.47 -0.24
CA VAL A 301 -23.49 -21.51 -0.23
C VAL A 301 -24.04 -21.32 -1.63
N ASN A 302 -23.45 -20.41 -2.41
CA ASN A 302 -23.80 -20.15 -3.79
C ASN A 302 -22.61 -20.55 -4.68
N SER A 303 -22.76 -21.64 -5.44
CA SER A 303 -21.72 -22.10 -6.37
C SER A 303 -21.67 -21.27 -7.66
N SER A 304 -22.52 -20.25 -7.81
CA SER A 304 -22.52 -19.35 -8.96
C SER A 304 -21.42 -18.30 -8.84
N ALA A 305 -20.68 -18.10 -9.93
CA ALA A 305 -19.67 -17.04 -10.03
C ALA A 305 -20.27 -15.65 -9.79
N ASP A 306 -21.55 -15.47 -10.14
CA ASP A 306 -22.30 -14.21 -10.04
C ASP A 306 -22.41 -13.71 -8.59
N ALA A 307 -22.62 -14.63 -7.62
CA ALA A 307 -22.71 -14.26 -6.21
C ALA A 307 -21.38 -13.73 -5.67
N SER A 308 -20.26 -14.30 -6.14
CA SER A 308 -18.92 -13.85 -5.74
C SER A 308 -18.59 -12.50 -6.38
N ASN A 309 -18.94 -12.30 -7.66
CA ASN A 309 -18.79 -11.03 -8.37
C ASN A 309 -19.61 -9.91 -7.71
N ALA A 310 -20.84 -10.20 -7.29
CA ALA A 310 -21.70 -9.24 -6.60
C ALA A 310 -21.10 -8.77 -5.26
N VAL A 311 -20.52 -9.68 -4.48
CA VAL A 311 -19.85 -9.31 -3.21
C VAL A 311 -18.68 -8.38 -3.45
N ILE A 312 -17.85 -8.65 -4.46
CA ILE A 312 -16.73 -7.78 -4.84
C ILE A 312 -17.25 -6.38 -5.20
N ALA A 313 -18.29 -6.29 -6.02
CA ALA A 313 -18.89 -5.02 -6.41
C ALA A 313 -19.43 -4.24 -5.20
N VAL A 314 -20.09 -4.91 -4.25
CA VAL A 314 -20.58 -4.30 -3.01
C VAL A 314 -19.41 -3.78 -2.16
N VAL A 315 -18.35 -4.57 -1.98
CA VAL A 315 -17.17 -4.15 -1.20
C VAL A 315 -16.54 -2.89 -1.81
N ASN A 316 -16.39 -2.84 -3.13
CA ASN A 316 -15.85 -1.68 -3.84
C ASN A 316 -16.76 -0.45 -3.71
N ALA A 317 -18.08 -0.63 -3.78
CA ALA A 317 -19.04 0.45 -3.56
C ALA A 317 -18.98 0.99 -2.12
N VAL A 318 -18.85 0.12 -1.12
CA VAL A 318 -18.69 0.51 0.29
C VAL A 318 -17.41 1.31 0.50
N LEU A 319 -16.29 0.90 -0.13
CA LEU A 319 -15.03 1.65 -0.10
C LEU A 319 -15.19 3.08 -0.63
N ALA A 320 -15.92 3.25 -1.73
CA ALA A 320 -16.22 4.56 -2.30
C ALA A 320 -17.03 5.45 -1.33
N ILE A 321 -18.01 4.87 -0.65
CA ILE A 321 -18.85 5.57 0.35
C ILE A 321 -18.02 5.96 1.59
N MET A 322 -17.05 5.15 1.98
CA MET A 322 -16.18 5.43 3.13
C MET A 322 -15.11 6.49 2.84
N LEU A 323 -14.76 6.70 1.57
CA LEU A 323 -13.68 7.58 1.16
C LEU A 323 -13.77 9.03 1.72
N PRO A 324 -14.93 9.73 1.69
CA PRO A 324 -15.05 11.08 2.23
C PRO A 324 -14.75 11.17 3.74
N VAL A 325 -15.12 10.13 4.50
CA VAL A 325 -14.88 10.06 5.95
C VAL A 325 -13.39 10.02 6.26
N PHE A 326 -12.59 9.33 5.45
CA PHE A 326 -11.14 9.25 5.62
C PHE A 326 -10.40 10.48 5.07
N LEU A 327 -10.92 11.11 4.02
CA LEU A 327 -10.32 12.31 3.43
C LEU A 327 -10.53 13.56 4.30
N PHE A 328 -11.67 13.67 4.98
CA PHE A 328 -12.01 14.86 5.75
C PHE A 328 -10.98 15.22 6.85
N PRO A 329 -10.48 14.27 7.68
CA PRO A 329 -9.43 14.55 8.65
C PRO A 329 -8.07 14.85 8.02
N LEU A 330 -7.81 14.39 6.80
CA LEU A 330 -6.50 14.59 6.15
C LEU A 330 -6.35 16.02 5.61
N ILE A 331 -7.46 16.63 5.20
CA ILE A 331 -7.48 17.98 4.63
C ILE A 331 -7.35 19.06 5.72
N ARG A 332 -7.71 18.75 6.97
CA ARG A 332 -7.61 19.65 8.12
C ARG A 332 -6.29 19.51 8.86
#